data_AF-X1EMR5-F1
#
_entry.id   AF-X1EMR5-F1
#
_cell.length_a   1.000
_cell.length_b   1.000
_cell.length_c   1.000
_cell.angle_alpha   90.00
_cell.angle_beta   90.00
_cell.angle_gamma   90.00
#
_symmetry.space_group_name_H-M   'P 1'
#
loop_
_entity.id
_entity.type
_entity.pdbx_description
1 polymer ?
#
loop_
_entity_poly.entity_id
_entity_poly.type
_entity_poly.pdbx_seq_one_letter_code
_entity_poly.pdbx_strand_id
1 'polypeptide(L)'
;LHAFNWKCKKCEHAWYQGPTPTKCKKCDNITDFERIMIWQPRWSRQSDFMRFDSNMKFNYWGSFKERHEAQGDIADTLSLLGACWFLYRERYWELGGLDEDHGSWGQMGTEIACKAALSGGRLVVNKKTWFSHMFRTQGGDFGFPYPLSGKQVSRARKYSNNLWKGGKWEKAIHPLSWLIQKFWPVPGWSDDDLYLLKQQEEGLKSPVSNPPR
;
A
#
# COMPACT_ATOMS: atom_id res chain seq x y z
N LEU A 1 -15.51 3.81 0.68
CA LEU A 1 -16.78 3.67 1.42
C LEU A 1 -17.32 5.03 1.82
N HIS A 2 -18.61 5.29 1.58
CA HIS A 2 -19.38 6.34 2.22
C HIS A 2 -20.19 5.68 3.35
N ALA A 3 -19.68 5.74 4.58
CA ALA A 3 -20.26 5.06 5.72
C ALA A 3 -21.39 5.86 6.36
N PHE A 4 -21.24 7.17 6.51
CA PHE A 4 -22.23 8.03 7.16
C PHE A 4 -22.15 9.49 6.70
N ASN A 5 -23.16 10.27 7.07
CA ASN A 5 -23.15 11.73 7.08
C ASN A 5 -23.29 12.25 8.51
N TRP A 6 -22.84 13.47 8.74
CA TRP A 6 -23.26 14.27 9.89
C TRP A 6 -24.47 15.10 9.50
N LYS A 7 -25.46 15.24 10.38
CA LYS A 7 -26.62 16.14 10.23
C LYS A 7 -26.70 17.06 11.44
N CYS A 8 -26.87 18.36 11.21
CA CYS A 8 -27.19 19.31 12.26
C CYS A 8 -28.67 19.16 12.64
N LYS A 9 -28.99 18.94 13.92
CA LYS A 9 -30.40 18.83 14.35
C LYS A 9 -31.15 20.17 14.33
N LYS A 10 -30.45 21.31 14.37
CA LYS A 10 -31.06 22.66 14.35
C LYS A 10 -31.52 23.09 12.95
N CYS A 11 -30.67 22.96 11.93
CA CYS A 11 -30.96 23.46 10.57
C CYS A 11 -31.01 22.37 9.51
N GLU A 12 -30.94 21.10 9.93
CA GLU A 12 -31.01 19.91 9.08
C GLU A 12 -29.90 19.76 8.03
N HIS A 13 -28.94 20.68 7.98
CA HIS A 13 -27.82 20.60 7.06
C HIS A 13 -27.03 19.30 7.31
N ALA A 14 -26.86 18.51 6.24
CA ALA A 14 -26.07 17.29 6.26
C ALA A 14 -24.78 17.43 5.43
N TRP A 15 -23.70 16.78 5.88
CA TRP A 15 -22.44 16.74 5.16
C TRP A 15 -21.72 15.40 5.31
N TYR A 16 -20.79 15.15 4.40
CA TYR A 16 -20.02 13.92 4.30
C TYR A 16 -19.23 13.60 5.58
N GLN A 17 -19.06 12.31 5.86
CA GLN A 17 -18.26 11.78 6.97
C GLN A 17 -16.91 12.47 7.20
N GLY A 18 -16.54 12.55 8.47
CA GLY A 18 -15.30 13.14 8.96
C GLY A 18 -15.25 13.13 10.49
N PRO A 19 -14.37 13.92 11.11
CA PRO A 19 -14.30 14.09 12.56
C PRO A 19 -15.65 14.46 13.17
N THR A 20 -15.86 14.14 14.44
CA THR A 20 -17.04 14.61 15.17
C THR A 20 -17.08 16.13 15.13
N PRO A 21 -18.19 16.72 14.62
CA PRO A 21 -18.27 18.16 14.43
C PRO A 21 -18.43 18.90 15.76
N THR A 22 -17.77 20.04 15.86
CA THR A 22 -17.89 20.98 16.97
C THR A 22 -18.73 22.22 16.62
N LYS A 23 -19.06 22.40 15.33
CA LYS A 23 -19.85 23.51 14.82
C LYS A 23 -20.53 23.15 13.49
N CYS A 24 -21.75 23.65 13.29
CA CYS A 24 -22.45 23.55 12.01
C CYS A 24 -21.84 24.48 10.96
N LYS A 25 -21.77 24.03 9.70
CA LYS A 25 -21.28 24.83 8.57
C LYS A 25 -22.28 25.86 8.04
N LYS A 26 -23.53 25.84 8.52
CA LYS A 26 -24.66 26.63 7.96
C LYS A 26 -25.45 27.43 9.00
N CYS A 27 -25.26 27.21 10.28
CA CYS A 27 -25.88 27.99 11.35
C CYS A 27 -24.93 28.12 12.55
N ASP A 28 -25.40 28.78 13.60
CA ASP A 28 -24.75 29.00 14.89
C ASP A 28 -24.74 27.76 15.81
N ASN A 29 -25.30 26.62 15.38
CA ASN A 29 -25.36 25.41 16.19
C ASN A 29 -23.96 24.83 16.49
N ILE A 30 -23.66 24.63 17.77
CA ILE A 30 -22.39 24.06 18.27
C ILE A 30 -22.57 22.72 18.99
N THR A 31 -23.82 22.28 19.23
CA THR A 31 -24.17 21.01 19.89
C THR A 31 -25.04 20.15 18.97
N ASP A 32 -25.51 18.98 19.42
CA ASP A 32 -26.62 18.25 18.79
C ASP A 32 -26.45 17.93 17.29
N PHE A 33 -25.40 17.16 17.02
CA PHE A 33 -25.17 16.56 15.69
C PHE A 33 -25.57 15.09 15.69
N GLU A 34 -26.23 14.69 14.62
CA GLU A 34 -26.65 13.30 14.39
C GLU A 34 -25.75 12.64 13.36
N ARG A 35 -25.38 11.38 13.60
CA ARG A 35 -24.70 10.55 12.61
C ARG A 35 -25.73 9.71 11.86
N ILE A 36 -25.92 10.00 10.58
CA ILE A 36 -26.83 9.26 9.71
C ILE A 36 -26.03 8.21 8.95
N MET A 37 -26.33 6.94 9.17
CA MET A 37 -25.69 5.84 8.45
C MET A 37 -26.14 5.82 6.98
N ILE A 38 -25.17 5.74 6.07
CA ILE A 38 -25.41 5.71 4.61
C ILE A 38 -25.00 4.36 4.02
N TRP A 39 -23.79 3.89 4.36
CA TRP A 39 -23.24 2.60 3.95
C TRP A 39 -23.32 2.31 2.44
N GLN A 40 -22.62 3.10 1.62
CA GLN A 40 -22.62 2.97 0.17
C GLN A 40 -21.20 2.93 -0.43
N PRO A 41 -20.97 2.14 -1.49
CA PRO A 41 -19.71 2.19 -2.24
C PRO A 41 -19.53 3.53 -2.96
N ARG A 42 -18.27 3.89 -3.22
CA ARG A 42 -17.91 5.12 -3.95
C ARG A 42 -17.33 4.76 -5.31
N TRP A 43 -18.19 4.46 -6.28
CA TRP A 43 -17.82 3.95 -7.60
C TRP A 43 -16.90 4.88 -8.41
N SER A 44 -17.00 6.20 -8.23
CA SER A 44 -16.10 7.16 -8.88
C SER A 44 -14.69 7.23 -8.27
N ARG A 45 -14.42 6.46 -7.21
CA ARG A 45 -13.14 6.47 -6.47
C ARG A 45 -12.57 5.05 -6.38
N GLN A 46 -12.35 4.44 -7.54
CA GLN A 46 -11.70 3.13 -7.66
C GLN A 46 -10.18 3.27 -7.80
N SER A 47 -9.46 2.22 -7.39
CA SER A 47 -8.01 2.15 -7.49
C SER A 47 -7.61 0.70 -7.65
N ASP A 48 -7.24 0.34 -8.87
CA ASP A 48 -6.87 -1.04 -9.22
C ASP A 48 -5.37 -1.28 -9.06
N PHE A 49 -4.58 -0.25 -9.35
CA PHE A 49 -3.13 -0.35 -9.45
C PHE A 49 -2.41 0.54 -8.44
N MET A 50 -1.40 -0.05 -7.82
CA MET A 50 -0.52 0.61 -6.87
C MET A 50 0.92 0.21 -7.13
N ARG A 51 1.84 1.00 -6.60
CA ARG A 51 3.28 0.81 -6.73
C ARG A 51 3.98 1.18 -5.43
N PHE A 52 5.28 0.92 -5.40
CA PHE A 52 6.20 1.62 -4.51
C PHE A 52 7.26 2.37 -5.34
N ASP A 53 7.74 3.51 -4.82
CA ASP A 53 8.86 4.24 -5.41
C ASP A 53 10.21 3.64 -5.01
N SER A 54 11.32 4.24 -5.48
CA SER A 54 12.67 3.82 -5.13
C SER A 54 12.98 3.95 -3.64
N ASN A 55 12.14 4.57 -2.81
CA ASN A 55 12.26 4.57 -1.35
C ASN A 55 11.37 3.51 -0.69
N MET A 56 10.81 2.56 -1.44
CA MET A 56 9.84 1.55 -0.98
C MET A 56 8.58 2.16 -0.36
N LYS A 57 8.23 3.40 -0.73
CA LYS A 57 7.02 4.08 -0.25
C LYS A 57 5.86 3.76 -1.20
N PHE A 58 4.76 3.29 -0.62
CA PHE A 58 3.49 3.06 -1.32
C PHE A 58 2.98 4.33 -2.02
N ASN A 59 2.50 4.15 -3.25
CA ASN A 59 1.80 5.18 -4.03
C ASN A 59 0.71 4.53 -4.89
N TYR A 60 -0.38 5.27 -5.13
CA TYR A 60 -1.37 4.89 -6.14
C TYR A 60 -0.81 5.05 -7.55
N TRP A 61 -1.27 4.24 -8.50
CA TRP A 61 -0.81 4.27 -9.88
C TRP A 61 -1.96 4.27 -10.89
N GLY A 62 -2.77 5.34 -10.86
CA GLY A 62 -3.96 5.46 -11.70
C GLY A 62 -3.68 5.37 -13.21
N SER A 63 -2.53 5.86 -13.69
CA SER A 63 -2.17 5.80 -15.12
C SER A 63 -1.78 4.40 -15.60
N PHE A 64 -1.49 3.44 -14.72
CA PHE A 64 -1.17 2.07 -15.14
C PHE A 64 -2.34 1.41 -15.88
N LYS A 65 -3.57 1.81 -15.57
CA LYS A 65 -4.79 1.30 -16.22
C LYS A 65 -4.82 1.52 -17.74
N GLU A 66 -4.02 2.44 -18.27
CA GLU A 66 -3.97 2.78 -19.70
C GLU A 66 -3.04 1.85 -20.47
N ARG A 67 -2.24 1.03 -19.77
CA ARG A 67 -1.30 0.10 -20.39
C ARG A 67 -1.98 -1.15 -20.91
N HIS A 68 -1.42 -1.73 -21.96
CA HIS A 68 -1.96 -2.95 -22.58
C HIS A 68 -2.02 -4.12 -21.57
N GLU A 69 -1.02 -4.28 -20.71
CA GLU A 69 -0.98 -5.33 -19.68
C GLU A 69 -2.05 -5.16 -18.58
N ALA A 70 -2.64 -3.97 -18.46
CA ALA A 70 -3.64 -3.66 -17.45
C ALA A 70 -5.08 -3.93 -17.90
N GLN A 71 -5.31 -4.29 -19.17
CA GLN A 71 -6.66 -4.36 -19.75
C GLN A 71 -7.46 -5.60 -19.32
N GLY A 72 -6.82 -6.75 -19.10
CA GLY A 72 -7.50 -7.99 -18.72
C GLY A 72 -8.18 -7.93 -17.35
N ASP A 73 -9.25 -8.71 -17.11
CA ASP A 73 -10.01 -8.73 -15.86
C ASP A 73 -9.17 -9.02 -14.61
N ILE A 74 -8.14 -9.84 -14.79
CA ILE A 74 -7.09 -10.08 -13.79
C ILE A 74 -5.81 -9.48 -14.36
N ALA A 75 -5.26 -8.49 -13.67
CA ALA A 75 -4.08 -7.77 -14.12
C ALA A 75 -3.00 -7.76 -13.03
N ASP A 76 -1.73 -7.81 -13.43
CA ASP A 76 -0.61 -7.70 -12.50
C ASP A 76 -0.55 -6.29 -11.89
N THR A 77 -0.23 -6.18 -10.61
CA THR A 77 -0.03 -4.90 -9.90
C THR A 77 1.27 -4.95 -9.11
N LEU A 78 2.03 -3.86 -9.11
CA LEU A 78 3.34 -3.81 -8.45
C LEU A 78 3.22 -3.76 -6.92
N SER A 79 2.11 -3.24 -6.40
CA SER A 79 1.83 -3.19 -4.97
C SER A 79 0.33 -3.25 -4.71
N LEU A 80 -0.06 -3.20 -3.43
CA LEU A 80 -1.44 -3.16 -2.98
C LEU A 80 -1.58 -2.23 -1.78
N LEU A 81 -2.81 -1.78 -1.52
CA LEU A 81 -3.12 -0.95 -0.35
C LEU A 81 -2.85 -1.69 0.98
N GLY A 82 -2.95 -3.02 0.99
CA GLY A 82 -2.81 -3.87 2.18
C GLY A 82 -4.09 -4.01 3.02
N ALA A 83 -5.21 -3.41 2.60
CA ALA A 83 -6.47 -3.43 3.35
C ALA A 83 -7.34 -4.67 3.09
N CYS A 84 -7.16 -5.34 1.94
CA CYS A 84 -7.88 -6.55 1.58
C CYS A 84 -7.06 -7.32 0.53
N TRP A 85 -6.78 -8.58 0.79
CA TRP A 85 -6.03 -9.47 -0.10
C TRP A 85 -6.36 -10.92 0.26
N PHE A 86 -6.12 -11.81 -0.69
CA PHE A 86 -6.34 -13.25 -0.54
C PHE A 86 -5.08 -13.99 -1.00
N LEU A 87 -4.76 -15.07 -0.30
CA LEU A 87 -3.67 -15.98 -0.61
C LEU A 87 -4.05 -17.37 -0.09
N TYR A 88 -3.63 -18.43 -0.80
CA TYR A 88 -3.75 -19.77 -0.25
C TYR A 88 -3.02 -19.87 1.10
N ARG A 89 -3.63 -20.55 2.07
CA ARG A 89 -3.11 -20.63 3.44
C ARG A 89 -1.73 -21.27 3.46
N GLU A 90 -1.54 -22.34 2.71
CA GLU A 90 -0.28 -23.07 2.58
C GLU A 90 0.79 -22.13 2.03
N ARG A 91 0.46 -21.39 0.96
CA ARG A 91 1.37 -20.41 0.37
C ARG A 91 1.75 -19.29 1.34
N TYR A 92 0.82 -18.83 2.20
CA TYR A 92 1.14 -17.82 3.22
C TYR A 92 2.26 -18.29 4.16
N TRP A 93 2.20 -19.54 4.62
CA TRP A 93 3.22 -20.10 5.50
C TRP A 93 4.50 -20.46 4.75
N GLU A 94 4.41 -20.93 3.51
CA GLU A 94 5.57 -21.09 2.63
C GLU A 94 6.34 -19.79 2.42
N LEU A 95 5.67 -18.63 2.41
CA LEU A 95 6.31 -17.32 2.31
C LEU A 95 6.83 -16.79 3.65
N GLY A 96 6.63 -17.51 4.75
CA GLY A 96 7.02 -17.10 6.09
C GLY A 96 6.07 -16.11 6.75
N GLY A 97 4.81 -16.05 6.30
CA GLY A 97 3.79 -15.15 6.86
C GLY A 97 4.11 -13.67 6.66
N LEU A 98 3.60 -12.83 7.56
CA LEU A 98 3.98 -11.41 7.68
C LEU A 98 5.13 -11.25 8.68
N ASP A 99 6.06 -10.36 8.34
CA ASP A 99 7.27 -10.10 9.10
C ASP A 99 7.06 -8.95 10.09
N GLU A 100 7.03 -9.29 11.38
CA GLU A 100 6.78 -8.36 12.48
C GLU A 100 7.87 -7.29 12.64
N ASP A 101 9.06 -7.47 12.06
CA ASP A 101 10.14 -6.47 12.14
C ASP A 101 9.81 -5.17 11.40
N HIS A 102 8.90 -5.22 10.42
CA HIS A 102 8.35 -4.02 9.79
C HIS A 102 7.63 -3.10 10.79
N GLY A 103 7.19 -3.64 11.93
CA GLY A 103 6.46 -2.91 12.95
C GLY A 103 5.01 -2.62 12.54
N SER A 104 4.50 -1.45 12.92
CA SER A 104 3.05 -1.20 12.93
C SER A 104 2.42 -0.96 11.56
N TRP A 105 2.78 0.12 10.85
CA TRP A 105 2.01 0.58 9.70
C TRP A 105 2.88 1.05 8.53
N GLY A 106 2.42 0.76 7.31
CA GLY A 106 2.88 1.40 6.08
C GLY A 106 3.74 0.55 5.15
N GLN A 107 3.99 -0.72 5.46
CA GLN A 107 4.82 -1.60 4.62
C GLN A 107 4.20 -2.96 4.26
N MET A 108 3.09 -3.37 4.88
CA MET A 108 2.42 -4.65 4.57
C MET A 108 2.13 -4.84 3.08
N GLY A 109 1.66 -3.80 2.38
CA GLY A 109 1.40 -3.89 0.94
C GLY A 109 2.65 -4.10 0.10
N THR A 110 3.76 -3.44 0.44
CA THR A 110 5.06 -3.66 -0.21
C THR A 110 5.58 -5.06 0.09
N GLU A 111 5.50 -5.50 1.35
CA GLU A 111 5.96 -6.81 1.79
C GLU A 111 5.26 -7.95 1.05
N ILE A 112 3.92 -7.95 1.03
CA ILE A 112 3.13 -8.97 0.31
C ILE A 112 3.48 -8.97 -1.18
N ALA A 113 3.62 -7.80 -1.79
CA ALA A 113 3.96 -7.69 -3.21
C ALA A 113 5.34 -8.29 -3.53
N CYS A 114 6.35 -7.92 -2.74
CA CYS A 114 7.70 -8.46 -2.89
C CYS A 114 7.74 -9.96 -2.60
N LYS A 115 7.13 -10.42 -1.50
CA LYS A 115 7.07 -11.85 -1.17
C LYS A 115 6.41 -12.65 -2.28
N ALA A 116 5.27 -12.19 -2.80
CA ALA A 116 4.56 -12.88 -3.87
C ALA A 116 5.42 -12.95 -5.16
N ALA A 117 5.92 -11.82 -5.65
CA ALA A 117 6.58 -11.77 -6.95
C ALA A 117 8.02 -12.32 -6.93
N LEU A 118 8.81 -11.99 -5.91
CA LEU A 118 10.23 -12.37 -5.85
C LEU A 118 10.42 -13.87 -5.59
N SER A 119 9.41 -14.57 -5.08
CA SER A 119 9.40 -16.03 -4.90
C SER A 119 8.76 -16.79 -6.08
N GLY A 120 8.61 -16.14 -7.24
CA GLY A 120 8.07 -16.73 -8.47
C GLY A 120 6.54 -16.70 -8.60
N GLY A 121 5.83 -16.14 -7.63
CA GLY A 121 4.39 -15.91 -7.71
C GLY A 121 4.03 -14.61 -8.42
N ARG A 122 2.76 -14.20 -8.25
CA ARG A 122 2.22 -12.96 -8.84
C ARG A 122 1.35 -12.24 -7.82
N LEU A 123 1.42 -10.91 -7.85
CA LEU A 123 0.41 -10.07 -7.22
C LEU A 123 -0.50 -9.53 -8.32
N VAL A 124 -1.80 -9.77 -8.17
CA VAL A 124 -2.81 -9.38 -9.17
C VAL A 124 -3.95 -8.63 -8.52
N VAL A 125 -4.56 -7.72 -9.30
CA VAL A 125 -5.89 -7.19 -9.03
C VAL A 125 -6.91 -7.99 -9.83
N ASN A 126 -8.01 -8.39 -9.19
CA ASN A 126 -9.17 -8.96 -9.85
C ASN A 126 -10.26 -7.87 -9.98
N LYS A 127 -10.43 -7.32 -11.18
CA LYS A 127 -11.35 -6.21 -11.46
C LYS A 127 -12.83 -6.61 -11.49
N LYS A 128 -13.13 -7.91 -11.38
CA LYS A 128 -14.51 -8.42 -11.17
C LYS A 128 -14.94 -8.42 -9.70
N THR A 129 -14.00 -8.20 -8.80
CA THR A 129 -14.27 -8.14 -7.35
C THR A 129 -13.96 -6.73 -6.86
N TRP A 130 -14.77 -6.24 -5.91
CA TRP A 130 -14.54 -4.95 -5.28
C TRP A 130 -14.70 -5.06 -3.77
N PHE A 131 -13.97 -4.20 -3.06
CA PHE A 131 -14.19 -3.97 -1.64
C PHE A 131 -14.20 -2.45 -1.39
N SER A 132 -14.88 -2.02 -0.34
CA SER A 132 -14.98 -0.61 0.02
C SER A 132 -14.23 -0.34 1.31
N HIS A 133 -13.17 0.46 1.24
CA HIS A 133 -12.41 0.89 2.41
C HIS A 133 -12.89 2.26 2.92
N MET A 134 -13.03 2.41 4.25
CA MET A 134 -13.30 3.69 4.90
C MET A 134 -11.99 4.33 5.35
N PHE A 135 -11.49 5.28 4.55
CA PHE A 135 -10.27 6.01 4.91
C PHE A 135 -10.50 6.97 6.09
N ARG A 136 -9.74 6.76 7.16
CA ARG A 136 -9.73 7.57 8.39
C ARG A 136 -8.50 8.45 8.47
N THR A 137 -8.41 9.44 7.57
CA THR A 137 -7.21 10.29 7.40
C THR A 137 -7.43 11.75 7.75
N GLN A 138 -8.55 12.10 8.41
CA GLN A 138 -8.94 13.50 8.65
C GLN A 138 -8.54 14.01 10.05
N GLY A 139 -7.87 13.19 10.86
CA GLY A 139 -7.45 13.55 12.22
C GLY A 139 -8.60 13.52 13.24
N GLY A 140 -8.33 14.03 14.44
CA GLY A 140 -9.26 13.95 15.57
C GLY A 140 -9.67 12.50 15.87
N ASP A 141 -10.96 12.29 16.14
CA ASP A 141 -11.55 10.96 16.34
C ASP A 141 -11.76 10.17 15.03
N PHE A 142 -11.57 10.81 13.87
CA PHE A 142 -11.63 10.21 12.54
C PHE A 142 -10.23 9.99 11.91
N GLY A 143 -9.24 9.76 12.78
CA GLY A 143 -7.88 9.33 12.45
C GLY A 143 -7.62 7.85 12.76
N PHE A 144 -6.35 7.47 12.88
CA PHE A 144 -5.95 6.14 13.34
C PHE A 144 -6.50 5.86 14.75
N PRO A 145 -6.98 4.64 15.05
CA PRO A 145 -7.52 4.30 16.37
C PRO A 145 -6.42 4.00 17.42
N TYR A 146 -5.15 4.24 17.09
CA TYR A 146 -3.99 4.02 17.95
C TYR A 146 -2.92 5.08 17.65
N PRO A 147 -1.99 5.35 18.59
CA PRO A 147 -0.88 6.26 18.35
C PRO A 147 -0.01 5.78 17.19
N LEU A 148 0.19 6.64 16.20
CA LEU A 148 1.07 6.40 15.07
C LEU A 148 2.06 7.57 14.95
N SER A 149 3.37 7.26 15.03
CA SER A 149 4.41 8.27 14.87
C SER A 149 5.09 8.18 13.50
N GLY A 150 5.50 9.32 12.96
CA GLY A 150 6.32 9.36 11.75
C GLY A 150 7.65 8.59 11.90
N LYS A 151 8.21 8.53 13.11
CA LYS A 151 9.42 7.75 13.41
C LYS A 151 9.22 6.25 13.17
N GLN A 152 8.08 5.69 13.60
CA GLN A 152 7.76 4.27 13.36
C GLN A 152 7.58 3.98 11.87
N VAL A 153 6.89 4.86 11.13
CA VAL A 153 6.72 4.72 9.68
C VAL A 153 8.07 4.79 8.95
N SER A 154 8.97 5.68 9.38
CA SER A 154 10.33 5.78 8.82
C SER A 154 11.18 4.54 9.16
N ARG A 155 11.07 3.98 10.37
CA ARG A 155 11.73 2.71 10.73
C ARG A 155 11.27 1.59 9.81
N ALA A 156 9.96 1.42 9.66
CA ALA A 156 9.38 0.39 8.79
C ALA A 156 9.92 0.52 7.36
N ARG A 157 9.93 1.74 6.81
CA ARG A 157 10.45 1.99 5.46
C ARG A 157 11.95 1.70 5.35
N LYS A 158 12.76 2.08 6.34
CA LYS A 158 14.20 1.78 6.36
C LYS A 158 14.45 0.27 6.39
N TYR A 159 13.67 -0.46 7.19
CA TYR A 159 13.72 -1.92 7.23
C TYR A 159 13.40 -2.52 5.85
N SER A 160 12.28 -2.15 5.23
CA SER A 160 11.92 -2.59 3.89
C SER A 160 13.00 -2.30 2.84
N ASN A 161 13.59 -1.09 2.86
CA ASN A 161 14.67 -0.77 1.92
C ASN A 161 15.86 -1.73 2.09
N ASN A 162 16.28 -1.97 3.33
CA ASN A 162 17.37 -2.88 3.63
C ASN A 162 17.05 -4.33 3.24
N LEU A 163 15.84 -4.79 3.53
CA LEU A 163 15.40 -6.15 3.23
C LEU A 163 15.35 -6.39 1.72
N TRP A 164 14.63 -5.53 0.99
CA TRP A 164 14.32 -5.76 -0.42
C TRP A 164 15.45 -5.35 -1.37
N LYS A 165 16.03 -4.15 -1.20
CA LYS A 165 17.18 -3.73 -2.04
C LYS A 165 18.46 -4.47 -1.69
N GLY A 166 18.58 -4.90 -0.43
CA GLY A 166 19.72 -5.69 0.03
C GLY A 166 19.62 -7.18 -0.33
N GLY A 167 18.54 -7.63 -0.98
CA GLY A 167 18.36 -9.04 -1.35
C GLY A 167 18.37 -9.99 -0.15
N LYS A 168 17.91 -9.54 1.02
CA LYS A 168 18.07 -10.26 2.30
C LYS A 168 16.95 -11.25 2.61
N TRP A 169 15.88 -11.26 1.81
CA TRP A 169 14.80 -12.20 2.00
C TRP A 169 15.14 -13.55 1.36
N GLU A 170 15.36 -14.55 2.19
CA GLU A 170 15.95 -15.86 1.82
C GLU A 170 15.14 -16.65 0.78
N LYS A 171 13.85 -16.38 0.64
CA LYS A 171 12.94 -17.09 -0.27
C LYS A 171 12.82 -16.44 -1.65
N ALA A 172 13.56 -15.35 -1.89
CA ALA A 172 13.61 -14.72 -3.21
C ALA A 172 14.36 -15.60 -4.20
N ILE A 173 13.72 -15.91 -5.33
CA ILE A 173 14.34 -16.53 -6.52
C ILE A 173 14.65 -15.50 -7.62
N HIS A 174 14.07 -14.30 -7.49
CA HIS A 174 14.32 -13.16 -8.37
C HIS A 174 14.82 -11.96 -7.56
N PRO A 175 15.75 -11.16 -8.10
CA PRO A 175 16.15 -9.90 -7.48
C PRO A 175 15.04 -8.84 -7.56
N LEU A 176 15.13 -7.77 -6.77
CA LEU A 176 14.16 -6.68 -6.80
C LEU A 176 14.15 -5.98 -8.18
N SER A 177 15.30 -5.81 -8.81
CA SER A 177 15.37 -5.21 -10.16
C SER A 177 14.57 -5.96 -11.21
N TRP A 178 14.41 -7.30 -11.08
CA TRP A 178 13.58 -8.10 -11.97
C TRP A 178 12.10 -7.69 -11.88
N LEU A 179 11.61 -7.50 -10.64
CA LEU A 179 10.25 -7.03 -10.40
C LEU A 179 10.04 -5.61 -10.92
N ILE A 180 10.99 -4.70 -10.69
CA ILE A 180 10.88 -3.32 -11.19
C ILE A 180 10.86 -3.27 -12.72
N GLN A 181 11.70 -4.06 -13.39
CA GLN A 181 11.75 -4.14 -14.86
C GLN A 181 10.43 -4.63 -15.46
N LYS A 182 9.78 -5.60 -14.80
CA LYS A 182 8.48 -6.13 -15.25
C LYS A 182 7.42 -5.03 -15.41
N PHE A 183 7.49 -3.97 -14.61
CA PHE A 183 6.54 -2.85 -14.63
C PHE A 183 7.13 -1.58 -15.27
N TRP A 184 8.33 -1.63 -15.83
CA TRP A 184 9.03 -0.44 -16.31
C TRP A 184 8.26 0.28 -17.45
N PRO A 185 8.24 1.62 -17.49
CA PRO A 185 8.77 2.57 -16.50
C PRO A 185 7.90 2.65 -15.24
N VAL A 186 8.50 2.74 -14.05
CA VAL A 186 7.73 2.89 -12.79
C VAL A 186 7.89 4.31 -12.25
N PRO A 187 6.82 5.11 -12.09
CA PRO A 187 6.93 6.45 -11.52
C PRO A 187 7.59 6.42 -10.13
N GLY A 188 8.53 7.33 -9.90
CA GLY A 188 9.35 7.35 -8.67
C GLY A 188 10.56 6.41 -8.70
N TRP A 189 10.90 5.85 -9.86
CA TRP A 189 12.18 5.22 -10.16
C TRP A 189 12.82 5.91 -11.38
N SER A 190 14.11 6.22 -11.31
CA SER A 190 14.91 6.68 -12.47
C SER A 190 15.67 5.52 -13.12
N ASP A 191 16.18 5.73 -14.34
CA ASP A 191 17.10 4.77 -14.97
C ASP A 191 18.35 4.53 -14.10
N ASP A 192 18.87 5.59 -13.45
CA ASP A 192 19.99 5.49 -12.49
C ASP A 192 19.64 4.63 -11.27
N ASP A 193 18.43 4.78 -10.70
CA ASP A 193 17.97 3.96 -9.58
C ASP A 193 17.97 2.47 -9.97
N LEU A 194 17.48 2.15 -11.17
CA LEU A 194 17.43 0.78 -11.67
C LEU A 194 18.83 0.24 -12.00
N TYR A 195 19.69 1.06 -12.59
CA TYR A 195 21.08 0.71 -12.88
C TYR A 195 21.85 0.39 -11.59
N LEU A 196 21.80 1.28 -10.60
CA LEU A 196 22.48 1.09 -9.31
C LEU A 196 21.95 -0.13 -8.56
N LEU A 197 20.64 -0.38 -8.61
CA LEU A 197 20.04 -1.57 -8.01
C LEU A 197 20.59 -2.85 -8.64
N LYS A 198 20.68 -2.92 -9.98
CA LYS A 198 21.26 -4.07 -10.70
C LYS A 198 22.72 -4.31 -10.33
N GLN A 199 23.53 -3.24 -10.30
CA GLN A 199 24.94 -3.32 -9.93
C GLN A 199 25.13 -3.83 -8.49
N GLN A 200 24.31 -3.36 -7.55
CA GLN A 200 24.31 -3.87 -6.18
C GLN A 200 23.97 -5.37 -6.13
N GLU A 201 22.94 -5.80 -6.85
CA GLU A 201 22.51 -7.20 -6.90
C GLU A 201 23.51 -8.13 -7.58
N GLU A 202 24.27 -7.66 -8.57
CA GLU A 202 25.41 -8.38 -9.18
C GLU A 202 26.57 -8.53 -8.19
N GLY A 203 26.90 -7.46 -7.45
CA GLY A 203 27.91 -7.50 -6.39
C GLY A 203 27.56 -8.47 -5.26
N LEU A 204 26.28 -8.58 -4.90
CA LEU A 204 25.79 -9.56 -3.91
C LEU A 204 25.94 -11.02 -4.37
N LYS A 205 25.99 -11.29 -5.68
CA LYS A 205 26.18 -12.64 -6.23
C LYS A 205 27.66 -13.06 -6.30
N SER A 206 28.59 -12.11 -6.22
CA SER A 206 30.02 -12.41 -6.25
C SER A 206 30.47 -12.83 -4.84
N PRO A 207 31.02 -14.05 -4.64
CA PRO A 207 31.55 -14.42 -3.34
C PRO A 207 32.70 -13.47 -2.99
N VAL A 208 32.64 -12.86 -1.81
CA VAL A 208 33.78 -12.17 -1.22
C VAL A 208 34.92 -13.19 -1.19
N SER A 209 35.92 -13.01 -2.04
CA SER A 209 37.15 -13.80 -1.98
C SER A 209 37.72 -13.62 -0.57
N ASN A 210 37.71 -14.69 0.22
CA ASN A 210 38.36 -14.68 1.53
C ASN A 210 39.81 -14.21 1.36
N PRO A 211 40.29 -13.24 2.16
CA PRO A 211 41.68 -12.87 2.11
C PRO A 211 42.55 -14.09 2.44
N PRO A 212 43.71 -14.26 1.76
CA PRO A 212 44.62 -15.36 2.06
C PRO A 212 45.07 -15.26 3.53
N ARG A 213 45.10 -16.43 4.19
CA ARG A 213 45.61 -16.61 5.56
C ARG A 213 47.08 -16.22 5.66
#